data_AF-A0A538R4Z6-F1
#
_entry.id   AF-A0A538R4Z6-F1
#
_cell.length_a   1.000
_cell.length_b   1.000
_cell.length_c   1.000
_cell.angle_alpha   90.00
_cell.angle_beta   90.00
_cell.angle_gamma   90.00
#
_symmetry.space_group_name_H-M   'P 1'
#
loop_
_entity.id
_entity.type
_entity.pdbx_description
1 polymer ?
#
loop_
_entity_poly.entity_id
_entity_poly.type
_entity_poly.pdbx_seq_one_letter_code
_entity_poly.pdbx_strand_id
1 'polypeptide(L)'
;MIVMSVLVAWFLIVLGAGTAGVFDSGPGRPPLPLLLAVVGPPLLFALAYRSSRAVRDFAVRIDLRVLTAIQAWRVIGILFLGLYAFGLLPGVFAWPAGLGDVTVGVAAPFALLAIVRRTPSWP
;
A
#
# COMPACT_ATOMS: atom_id res chain seq x y z
N MET A 1 0.45 14.34 -14.84
CA MET A 1 -0.91 14.86 -14.55
C MET A 1 -1.90 13.75 -14.26
N ILE A 2 -2.13 12.79 -15.17
CA ILE A 2 -3.11 11.69 -14.98
C ILE A 2 -2.90 10.89 -13.69
N VAL A 3 -1.67 10.44 -13.40
CA VAL A 3 -1.38 9.66 -12.18
C VAL A 3 -1.74 10.43 -10.91
N MET A 4 -1.35 11.71 -10.84
CA MET A 4 -1.69 12.56 -9.69
C MET A 4 -3.21 12.74 -9.55
N SER A 5 -3.93 12.97 -10.65
CA SER A 5 -5.39 13.07 -10.63
C SER A 5 -6.04 11.79 -10.10
N VAL A 6 -5.55 10.61 -10.51
CA VAL A 6 -6.04 9.32 -10.00
C VAL A 6 -5.75 9.17 -8.51
N LEU A 7 -4.54 9.51 -8.05
CA LEU A 7 -4.16 9.44 -6.63
C LEU A 7 -4.97 10.40 -5.77
N VAL A 8 -5.17 11.64 -6.21
CA VAL A 8 -5.98 12.63 -5.51
C VAL A 8 -7.44 12.20 -5.47
N ALA A 9 -8.01 11.74 -6.59
CA ALA A 9 -9.38 11.24 -6.62
C ALA A 9 -9.56 10.05 -5.66
N TRP A 10 -8.65 9.08 -5.70
CA TRP A 10 -8.66 7.95 -4.78
C TRP A 10 -8.57 8.40 -3.32
N PHE A 11 -7.64 9.29 -2.99
CA PHE A 11 -7.45 9.80 -1.62
C PHE A 11 -8.70 10.52 -1.12
N LEU A 12 -9.29 11.41 -1.93
CA LEU A 12 -10.50 12.14 -1.56
C LEU A 12 -11.71 11.20 -1.38
N ILE A 13 -11.83 10.16 -2.21
CA ILE A 13 -12.89 9.14 -2.08
C ILE A 13 -12.73 8.38 -0.75
N VAL A 14 -11.53 7.87 -0.45
CA VAL A 14 -11.28 7.09 0.77
C VAL A 14 -11.40 7.97 2.02
N LEU A 15 -10.93 9.22 1.96
CA LEU A 15 -11.06 10.18 3.05
C LEU A 15 -12.54 10.53 3.31
N GLY A 16 -13.31 10.80 2.26
CA GLY A 16 -14.75 11.04 2.35
C GLY A 16 -15.50 9.82 2.92
N ALA A 17 -15.18 8.62 2.45
CA ALA A 17 -15.75 7.38 2.98
C ALA A 17 -15.41 7.16 4.45
N GLY A 18 -14.16 7.44 4.85
CA GLY A 18 -13.72 7.31 6.24
C GLY A 18 -14.42 8.29 7.17
N THR A 19 -14.52 9.56 6.77
CA THR A 19 -15.23 10.59 7.56
C THR A 19 -16.74 10.35 7.65
N ALA A 20 -17.33 9.69 6.65
CA ALA A 20 -18.73 9.27 6.67
C ALA A 20 -18.98 7.95 7.43
N GLY A 21 -17.95 7.33 8.04
CA GLY A 21 -18.09 6.07 8.79
C GLY A 21 -18.34 4.84 7.91
N VAL A 22 -18.07 4.90 6.60
CA VAL A 22 -18.32 3.77 5.66
C VAL A 22 -17.52 2.52 6.02
N PHE A 23 -16.37 2.69 6.67
CA PHE A 23 -15.51 1.58 7.09
C PHE A 23 -15.86 1.03 8.48
N ASP A 24 -16.76 1.68 9.23
CA ASP A 24 -17.18 1.22 10.54
C ASP A 24 -18.10 0.01 10.41
N SER A 25 -17.52 -1.16 10.67
CA SER A 25 -18.23 -2.42 10.65
C SER A 25 -18.57 -2.79 12.07
N GLY A 26 -19.85 -2.69 12.42
CA GLY A 26 -20.34 -3.02 13.76
C GLY A 26 -20.04 -4.48 14.16
N PRO A 27 -20.16 -4.80 15.46
CA PRO A 27 -19.85 -6.14 15.98
C PRO A 27 -20.58 -7.24 15.20
N GLY A 28 -19.83 -8.26 14.77
CA GLY A 28 -20.37 -9.43 14.07
C GLY A 28 -20.69 -9.23 12.58
N ARG A 29 -20.42 -8.05 12.00
CA ARG A 29 -20.57 -7.82 10.55
C ARG A 29 -19.20 -7.90 9.86
N PRO A 30 -19.08 -8.62 8.73
CA PRO A 30 -17.84 -8.65 7.97
C PRO A 30 -17.54 -7.24 7.41
N PRO A 31 -16.28 -6.76 7.47
CA PRO A 31 -15.93 -5.42 7.04
C PRO A 31 -15.76 -5.32 5.52
N LEU A 32 -16.85 -5.57 4.79
CA LEU A 32 -16.86 -5.60 3.32
C LEU A 32 -16.39 -4.28 2.68
N PRO A 33 -16.80 -3.08 3.17
CA PRO A 33 -16.32 -1.82 2.58
C PRO A 33 -14.80 -1.65 2.73
N LEU A 34 -14.25 -2.06 3.88
CA LEU A 34 -12.81 -2.04 4.11
C LEU A 34 -12.09 -3.04 3.19
N LEU A 35 -12.62 -4.25 3.07
CA LEU A 35 -12.09 -5.27 2.16
C LEU A 35 -12.06 -4.77 0.71
N LEU A 36 -13.14 -4.14 0.25
CA LEU A 36 -13.23 -3.54 -1.08
C LEU A 36 -12.25 -2.38 -1.25
N ALA A 37 -12.04 -1.55 -0.23
CA ALA A 37 -11.06 -0.47 -0.28
C ALA A 37 -9.62 -0.99 -0.37
N VAL A 38 -9.31 -2.13 0.26
CA VAL A 38 -7.99 -2.76 0.21
C VAL A 38 -7.77 -3.52 -1.11
N VAL A 39 -8.74 -4.33 -1.53
CA VAL A 39 -8.59 -5.26 -2.66
C VAL A 39 -9.00 -4.63 -4.00
N GLY A 40 -9.89 -3.63 -3.97
CA GLY A 40 -10.41 -2.95 -5.15
C GLY A 40 -9.33 -2.31 -6.02
N PRO A 41 -8.43 -1.45 -5.48
CA PRO A 41 -7.42 -0.80 -6.30
C PRO A 41 -6.46 -1.80 -6.99
N PRO A 42 -5.90 -2.82 -6.30
CA PRO A 42 -5.11 -3.87 -6.97
C PRO A 42 -5.89 -4.64 -8.05
N LEU A 43 -7.16 -5.00 -7.80
CA LEU A 43 -7.99 -5.69 -8.79
C LEU A 43 -8.27 -4.83 -10.02
N LEU A 44 -8.60 -3.56 -9.82
CA LEU A 44 -8.83 -2.60 -10.90
C LEU A 44 -7.57 -2.41 -11.74
N PHE A 45 -6.41 -2.28 -11.09
CA PHE A 45 -5.14 -2.22 -11.79
C PHE A 45 -4.86 -3.50 -12.58
N ALA A 46 -5.03 -4.69 -11.98
CA ALA A 46 -4.80 -5.96 -12.64
C ALA A 46 -5.71 -6.15 -13.88
N LEU A 47 -6.98 -5.76 -13.75
CA LEU A 47 -7.93 -5.79 -14.86
C LEU A 47 -7.51 -4.82 -15.97
N ALA A 48 -7.13 -3.59 -15.63
CA ALA A 48 -6.67 -2.57 -16.57
C ALA A 48 -5.36 -2.98 -17.26
N TYR A 49 -4.41 -3.57 -16.53
CA TYR A 49 -3.16 -4.09 -17.07
C TYR A 49 -3.38 -5.25 -18.06
N ARG A 50 -4.37 -6.11 -17.77
CA ARG A 50 -4.75 -7.21 -18.65
C ARG A 50 -5.44 -6.73 -19.93
N SER A 51 -6.34 -5.75 -19.84
CA SER A 51 -7.20 -5.29 -20.94
C SER A 51 -6.62 -4.15 -21.78
N SER A 52 -5.71 -3.32 -21.24
CA SER A 52 -5.19 -2.12 -21.90
C SER A 52 -3.69 -2.20 -22.16
N ARG A 53 -3.30 -2.09 -23.45
CA ARG A 53 -1.89 -1.98 -23.85
C ARG A 53 -1.24 -0.72 -23.29
N ALA A 54 -1.96 0.40 -23.28
CA ALA A 54 -1.44 1.67 -22.77
C ALA A 54 -1.08 1.59 -21.28
N VAL A 55 -1.90 0.94 -20.46
CA VAL A 55 -1.63 0.75 -19.02
C VAL A 55 -0.43 -0.17 -18.81
N ARG A 56 -0.32 -1.23 -19.61
CA ARG A 56 0.82 -2.14 -19.57
C ARG A 56 2.12 -1.45 -19.94
N ASP A 57 2.13 -0.72 -21.06
CA ASP A 57 3.30 0.00 -21.55
C ASP A 57 3.72 1.10 -20.56
N PHE A 58 2.75 1.75 -19.92
CA PHE A 58 3.02 2.68 -18.83
C PHE A 58 3.68 1.98 -17.63
N ALA A 59 3.10 0.88 -17.14
CA ALA A 59 3.59 0.18 -15.95
C ALA A 59 5.02 -0.36 -16.12
N VAL A 60 5.34 -0.93 -17.29
CA VAL A 60 6.68 -1.48 -17.58
C VAL A 60 7.75 -0.39 -17.72
N ARG A 61 7.37 0.87 -18.00
CA ARG A 61 8.29 2.01 -18.09
C ARG A 61 8.65 2.62 -16.74
N ILE A 62 7.96 2.26 -15.66
CA ILE A 62 8.25 2.81 -14.34
C ILE A 62 9.60 2.27 -13.88
N ASP A 63 10.50 3.16 -13.45
CA ASP A 63 11.80 2.76 -12.92
C ASP A 63 11.61 1.96 -11.63
N LEU A 64 11.99 0.68 -11.69
CA LEU A 64 11.93 -0.24 -10.56
C LEU A 64 12.74 0.29 -9.37
N ARG A 65 13.85 1.01 -9.60
CA ARG A 65 14.68 1.61 -8.55
C ARG A 65 13.86 2.61 -7.74
N VAL A 66 13.07 3.45 -8.40
CA VAL A 66 12.20 4.43 -7.75
C VAL A 66 11.07 3.73 -6.99
N LEU A 67 10.44 2.73 -7.62
CA LEU A 67 9.38 1.92 -6.99
C LEU A 67 9.86 1.17 -5.75
N THR A 68 11.11 0.72 -5.74
CA THR A 68 11.72 0.06 -4.58
C THR A 68 12.16 1.09 -3.54
N ALA A 69 12.80 2.19 -3.95
CA ALA A 69 13.27 3.23 -3.03
C ALA A 69 12.14 3.83 -2.19
N ILE A 70 10.98 4.09 -2.79
CA ILE A 70 9.83 4.66 -2.07
C ILE A 70 9.28 3.73 -0.98
N GLN A 71 9.54 2.42 -1.06
CA GLN A 71 9.13 1.47 -0.02
C GLN A 71 9.85 1.70 1.30
N ALA A 72 11.04 2.33 1.30
CA ALA A 72 11.77 2.64 2.53
C ALA A 72 10.97 3.51 3.50
N TRP A 73 10.05 4.33 2.99
CA TRP A 73 9.12 5.14 3.79
C TRP A 73 8.20 4.29 4.68
N ARG A 74 7.98 3.02 4.33
CA ARG A 74 7.12 2.10 5.10
C ARG A 74 7.65 1.81 6.50
N VAL A 75 8.89 2.17 6.84
CA VAL A 75 9.37 2.11 8.23
C VAL A 75 8.46 2.86 9.21
N ILE A 76 7.72 3.87 8.73
CA ILE A 76 6.73 4.63 9.50
C ILE A 76 5.56 3.74 9.99
N GLY A 77 5.35 2.55 9.41
CA GLY A 77 4.38 1.56 9.88
C GLY A 77 4.58 1.15 11.35
N ILE A 78 5.75 1.41 11.94
CA ILE A 78 5.98 1.26 13.39
C ILE A 78 4.98 2.07 14.24
N LEU A 79 4.45 3.18 13.69
CA LEU A 79 3.41 3.97 14.36
C LEU A 79 2.14 3.15 14.62
N PHE A 80 1.81 2.14 13.80
CA PHE A 80 0.68 1.26 14.07
C PHE A 80 0.86 0.46 15.37
N LEU A 81 2.09 0.01 15.64
CA LEU A 81 2.41 -0.67 16.91
C LEU A 81 2.35 0.28 18.10
N GLY A 82 2.79 1.53 17.91
CA GLY A 82 2.62 2.60 18.90
C GLY A 82 1.15 2.87 19.22
N LEU A 83 0.31 3.04 18.20
CA LEU A 83 -1.13 3.23 18.37
C LEU A 83 -1.81 2.05 19.07
N TYR A 84 -1.36 0.82 18.79
CA TYR A 84 -1.80 -0.36 19.54
C TYR A 84 -1.39 -0.31 21.01
N ALA A 85 -0.15 0.10 21.33
CA ALA A 85 0.32 0.23 22.70
C ALA A 85 -0.49 1.24 23.52
N PHE A 86 -1.02 2.29 22.88
CA PHE A 86 -1.94 3.26 23.50
C PHE A 86 -3.42 2.83 23.49
N GLY A 87 -3.74 1.64 22.99
CA GLY A 87 -5.13 1.15 22.91
C GLY A 87 -5.98 1.85 21.84
N LEU A 88 -5.36 2.59 20.92
CA LEU A 88 -6.05 3.38 19.87
C LEU A 88 -6.28 2.58 18.59
N LEU A 89 -5.57 1.48 18.37
CA LEU A 89 -5.65 0.67 17.15
C LEU A 89 -5.77 -0.82 17.49
N PRO A 90 -6.71 -1.58 16.88
CA PRO A 90 -6.84 -3.01 17.14
C PRO A 90 -5.60 -3.81 16.75
N GLY A 91 -5.17 -4.71 17.63
CA GLY A 91 -3.99 -5.56 17.40
C GLY A 91 -4.07 -6.43 16.14
N VAL A 92 -5.28 -6.88 15.77
CA VAL A 92 -5.53 -7.67 14.55
C VAL A 92 -5.11 -6.94 13.26
N PHE A 93 -5.12 -5.61 13.28
CA PHE A 93 -4.63 -4.78 12.18
C PHE A 93 -3.20 -4.30 12.45
N ALA A 94 -2.94 -3.80 13.65
CA ALA A 94 -1.68 -3.16 14.00
C ALA A 94 -0.46 -4.08 13.85
N TRP A 95 -0.58 -5.35 14.28
CA TRP A 95 0.51 -6.32 14.19
C TRP A 95 0.91 -6.64 12.74
N PRO A 96 0.00 -7.16 11.89
CA PRO A 96 0.37 -7.50 10.52
C PRO A 96 0.75 -6.26 9.69
N ALA A 97 0.04 -5.14 9.85
CA ALA A 97 0.34 -3.92 9.11
C ALA A 97 1.68 -3.31 9.56
N GLY A 98 1.86 -3.10 10.87
CA GLY A 98 3.05 -2.45 11.41
C GLY A 98 4.30 -3.28 11.22
N LEU A 99 4.25 -4.58 11.54
CA LEU A 99 5.40 -5.45 11.33
C LEU A 99 5.74 -5.52 9.84
N GLY A 100 4.76 -5.83 8.98
CA GLY A 100 4.95 -5.97 7.54
C GLY A 100 5.51 -4.71 6.87
N ASP A 101 5.00 -3.54 7.22
CA ASP A 101 5.49 -2.27 6.68
C ASP A 101 6.93 -1.99 7.14
N VAL A 102 7.26 -2.27 8.40
CA VAL A 102 8.64 -2.13 8.91
C VAL A 102 9.58 -3.12 8.20
N THR A 103 9.19 -4.39 8.03
CA THR A 103 10.04 -5.37 7.31
C THR A 103 10.31 -4.92 5.88
N VAL A 104 9.27 -4.47 5.16
CA VAL A 104 9.41 -3.97 3.79
C VAL A 104 10.24 -2.69 3.74
N GLY A 105 10.01 -1.76 4.66
CA GLY A 105 10.74 -0.50 4.74
C GLY A 105 12.22 -0.69 5.00
N VAL A 106 12.58 -1.58 5.93
CA VAL A 106 13.97 -1.93 6.23
C VAL A 106 14.61 -2.71 5.08
N ALA A 107 13.88 -3.60 4.43
CA ALA A 107 14.39 -4.40 3.31
C ALA A 107 14.64 -3.54 2.04
N ALA A 108 13.88 -2.46 1.84
CA ALA A 108 13.88 -1.68 0.61
C ALA A 108 15.25 -1.09 0.18
N PRO A 109 16.09 -0.53 1.06
CA PRO A 109 17.44 -0.07 0.67
C PRO A 109 18.35 -1.20 0.19
N PHE A 110 18.29 -2.38 0.83
CA PHE A 110 19.07 -3.55 0.42
C PHE A 110 18.58 -4.06 -0.94
N ALA A 111 17.27 -4.07 -1.13
CA ALA A 111 16.62 -4.36 -2.41
C ALA A 111 17.11 -3.45 -3.53
N LEU A 112 17.10 -2.15 -3.26
CA LEU A 112 17.54 -1.13 -4.18
C LEU A 112 19.02 -1.32 -4.54
N LEU A 113 19.88 -1.59 -3.56
CA LEU A 113 21.30 -1.85 -3.79
C LEU A 113 21.51 -3.05 -4.70
N ALA A 114 20.77 -4.14 -4.50
CA ALA A 114 20.86 -5.32 -5.37
C ALA A 114 20.39 -5.03 -6.80
N ILE A 115 19.29 -4.27 -6.97
CA ILE A 115 18.81 -3.83 -8.29
C ILE A 115 19.84 -2.94 -8.99
N VAL A 116 20.47 -2.02 -8.26
CA VAL A 116 21.51 -1.12 -8.80
C VAL A 116 22.75 -1.92 -9.22
N ARG A 117 23.17 -2.88 -8.39
CA ARG A 117 24.32 -3.77 -8.64
C ARG A 117 24.03 -4.88 -9.64
N ARG A 118 22.77 -5.09 -10.01
CA ARG A 118 22.29 -6.21 -10.84
C ARG A 118 22.69 -7.58 -10.27
N THR A 119 22.67 -7.73 -8.94
CA THR A 119 22.99 -8.98 -8.26
C THR A 119 21.71 -9.71 -7.83
N PRO A 120 21.62 -11.05 -7.99
CA PRO A 120 20.46 -11.82 -7.55
C PRO A 120 20.35 -11.93 -6.02
N SER A 121 21.48 -11.83 -5.32
CA SER A 121 21.58 -11.95 -3.87
C SER A 121 21.72 -10.59 -3.19
N TRP A 122 21.15 -10.50 -1.99
CA TRP A 122 21.32 -9.38 -1.07
C TRP A 122 22.27 -9.86 0.05
N PRO A 123 23.09 -8.98 0.64
CA PRO A 123 24.07 -9.37 1.67
C PRO A 123 23.41 -9.96 2.92
#